data_AF-A0A7K8MAQ6-F1
#
_entry.id   AF-A0A7K8MAQ6-F1
#
_cell.length_a   1.000
_cell.length_b   1.000
_cell.length_c   1.000
_cell.angle_alpha   90.00
_cell.angle_beta   90.00
_cell.angle_gamma   90.00
#
_symmetry.space_group_name_H-M   'P 1'
#
loop_
_entity.id
_entity.type
_entity.pdbx_description
1 polymer ?
#
loop_
_entity_poly.entity_id
_entity_poly.type
_entity_poly.pdbx_seq_one_letter_code
_entity_poly.pdbx_strand_id
1 'polypeptide(L)'
;DDVDRAYFAVFDGHGGVDAANYSATHLHVNVGLHEEIVKNPAEALKCSFQKTDEMFLFKAKREKLRSGTTGVSALIVGNKLHIAWLGDSQVMLVQQGKAVTLMEPHKPERE
;
A
#
# COMPACT_ATOMS: atom_id res chain seq x y z
N ASP A 1 0.04 9.60 20.55
CA ASP A 1 1.18 10.54 20.51
C ASP A 1 0.77 11.90 19.94
N ASP A 2 -0.54 12.19 19.87
CA ASP A 2 -1.14 13.43 19.35
C ASP A 2 -0.68 13.86 17.94
N VAL A 3 -0.16 12.91 17.15
CA VAL A 3 0.20 13.13 15.75
C VAL A 3 -0.95 12.70 14.85
N ASP A 4 -1.51 13.66 14.12
CA ASP A 4 -2.52 13.40 13.10
C ASP A 4 -1.96 12.52 11.98
N ARG A 5 -2.78 11.53 11.59
CA ARG A 5 -2.44 10.57 10.54
C ARG A 5 -3.59 10.41 9.56
N ALA A 6 -3.26 10.35 8.29
CA ALA A 6 -4.21 10.04 7.22
C ALA A 6 -3.63 8.98 6.29
N TYR A 7 -4.45 8.03 5.87
CA TYR A 7 -4.07 6.94 4.98
C TYR A 7 -4.98 6.93 3.76
N PHE A 8 -4.38 6.83 2.58
CA PHE A 8 -5.05 6.70 1.29
C PHE A 8 -4.39 5.58 0.51
N ALA A 9 -5.17 4.81 -0.25
CA ALA A 9 -4.62 3.79 -1.13
C ALA A 9 -5.51 3.52 -2.33
N VAL A 10 -4.90 3.05 -3.41
CA VAL A 10 -5.55 2.56 -4.62
C VAL A 10 -5.04 1.15 -4.89
N PHE A 11 -5.96 0.25 -5.24
CA PHE A 11 -5.69 -1.15 -5.54
C PHE A 11 -6.34 -1.49 -6.89
N ASP A 12 -5.52 -1.80 -7.90
CA ASP A 12 -5.98 -2.21 -9.22
C ASP A 12 -5.95 -3.74 -9.33
N GLY A 13 -7.13 -4.35 -9.27
CA GLY A 13 -7.31 -5.79 -9.25
C GLY A 13 -7.21 -6.42 -10.65
N HIS A 14 -6.58 -7.59 -10.72
CA HIS A 14 -6.49 -8.39 -11.95
C HIS A 14 -6.76 -9.87 -11.67
N GLY A 15 -7.36 -10.57 -12.65
CA GLY A 15 -7.73 -11.99 -12.47
C GLY A 15 -8.84 -12.21 -11.43
N GLY A 16 -9.60 -11.16 -11.09
CA GLY A 16 -10.67 -11.14 -10.08
C GLY A 16 -10.57 -9.90 -9.18
N VAL A 17 -11.58 -9.70 -8.31
CA VAL A 17 -11.65 -8.53 -7.41
C VAL A 17 -11.22 -8.84 -5.98
N ASP A 18 -11.05 -10.10 -5.63
CA ASP A 18 -10.87 -10.54 -4.25
C ASP A 18 -9.61 -9.96 -3.61
N ALA A 19 -8.48 -9.96 -4.34
CA ALA A 19 -7.22 -9.41 -3.84
C ALA A 19 -7.32 -7.90 -3.56
N ALA A 20 -7.90 -7.13 -4.49
CA ALA A 20 -8.07 -5.68 -4.33
C ALA A 20 -9.01 -5.36 -3.15
N ASN A 21 -10.14 -6.05 -3.05
CA ASN A 21 -11.08 -5.90 -1.93
C ASN A 21 -10.44 -6.29 -0.59
N TYR A 22 -9.64 -7.37 -0.59
CA TYR A 22 -8.94 -7.82 0.61
C TYR A 22 -7.93 -6.78 1.08
N SER A 23 -7.09 -6.25 0.17
CA SER A 23 -6.11 -5.21 0.47
C SER A 23 -6.78 -3.93 0.96
N ALA A 24 -7.85 -3.47 0.30
CA ALA A 24 -8.62 -2.30 0.73
C ALA A 24 -9.17 -2.45 2.16
N THR A 25 -9.62 -3.66 2.51
CA THR A 25 -10.20 -3.95 3.83
C THR A 25 -9.16 -4.10 4.94
N HIS A 26 -7.97 -4.65 4.65
CA HIS A 26 -7.05 -5.09 5.71
C HIS A 26 -5.74 -4.29 5.80
N LEU A 27 -5.24 -3.73 4.69
CA LEU A 27 -3.89 -3.15 4.67
C LEU A 27 -3.76 -1.96 5.62
N HIS A 28 -4.72 -1.04 5.60
CA HIS A 28 -4.74 0.13 6.48
C HIS A 28 -4.84 -0.24 7.96
N VAL A 29 -5.57 -1.32 8.29
CA VAL A 29 -5.66 -1.87 9.66
C VAL A 29 -4.32 -2.42 10.11
N ASN A 30 -3.65 -3.22 9.25
CA ASN A 30 -2.32 -3.76 9.54
C ASN A 30 -1.30 -2.64 9.76
N VAL A 31 -1.32 -1.59 8.93
CA VAL A 31 -0.47 -0.39 9.09
C VAL A 31 -0.77 0.30 10.42
N GLY A 32 -2.05 0.58 10.70
CA GLY A 32 -2.51 1.27 11.91
C GLY A 32 -2.12 0.57 13.23
N LEU A 33 -2.00 -0.76 13.20
CA LEU A 33 -1.65 -1.59 14.35
C LEU A 33 -0.15 -1.94 14.44
N HIS A 34 0.66 -1.56 13.46
CA HIS A 34 2.07 -1.89 13.44
C HIS A 34 2.85 -1.06 14.47
N GLU A 35 3.71 -1.70 15.28
CA GLU A 35 4.45 -1.03 16.37
C GLU A 35 5.38 0.10 15.88
N GLU A 36 5.96 -0.08 14.69
CA GLU A 36 6.83 0.91 14.06
C GLU A 36 6.08 2.11 13.44
N ILE A 37 4.74 2.18 13.44
CA ILE A 37 4.02 3.30 12.79
C ILE A 37 4.42 4.68 13.34
N VAL A 38 4.90 4.75 14.59
CA VAL A 38 5.37 5.99 15.22
C VAL A 38 6.84 6.25 14.91
N LYS A 39 7.70 5.23 15.04
CA LYS A 39 9.16 5.37 14.96
C LYS A 39 9.68 5.28 13.53
N ASN A 40 9.15 4.34 12.76
CA ASN A 40 9.55 4.05 11.39
C ASN A 40 8.32 3.70 10.51
N PRO A 41 7.54 4.71 10.07
CA PRO A 41 6.37 4.48 9.22
C PRO A 41 6.67 3.75 7.91
N ALA A 42 7.90 3.86 7.39
CA ALA A 42 8.32 3.15 6.18
C ALA A 42 8.40 1.63 6.42
N GLU A 43 8.99 1.22 7.55
CA GLU A 43 9.01 -0.20 7.94
C GLU A 43 7.61 -0.72 8.26
N ALA A 44 6.80 0.10 8.96
CA ALA A 44 5.41 -0.25 9.24
C ALA A 44 4.60 -0.52 7.95
N LEU A 45 4.76 0.32 6.92
CA LEU A 45 4.15 0.10 5.62
C LEU A 45 4.67 -1.20 5.00
N LYS A 46 5.99 -1.36 4.87
CA LYS A 46 6.61 -2.54 4.25
C LYS A 46 6.13 -3.86 4.88
N CYS A 47 6.24 -3.98 6.20
CA CYS A 47 5.81 -5.19 6.91
C CYS A 47 4.29 -5.40 6.82
N SER A 48 3.49 -4.32 6.77
CA SER A 48 2.04 -4.44 6.62
C SER A 48 1.60 -4.91 5.24
N PHE A 49 2.32 -4.51 4.18
CA PHE A 49 2.10 -5.06 2.84
C PHE A 49 2.40 -6.57 2.82
N GLN A 50 3.55 -6.98 3.35
CA GLN A 50 3.92 -8.40 3.44
C GLN A 50 2.91 -9.22 4.25
N LYS A 51 2.55 -8.75 5.45
CA LYS A 51 1.54 -9.40 6.29
C LYS A 51 0.19 -9.52 5.59
N THR A 52 -0.25 -8.47 4.90
CA THR A 52 -1.53 -8.48 4.17
C THR A 52 -1.51 -9.49 3.03
N ASP A 53 -0.39 -9.60 2.32
CA ASP A 53 -0.19 -10.60 1.27
C ASP A 53 -0.22 -12.03 1.83
N GLU A 54 0.50 -12.30 2.92
CA GLU A 54 0.49 -13.62 3.60
C GLU A 54 -0.92 -14.02 4.05
N MET A 55 -1.68 -13.08 4.62
CA MET A 55 -3.07 -13.29 5.02
C MET A 55 -3.97 -13.59 3.81
N PHE A 56 -3.76 -12.88 2.70
CA PHE A 56 -4.51 -13.12 1.47
C PHE A 56 -4.13 -14.47 0.84
N LEU A 57 -2.86 -14.85 0.81
CA LEU A 57 -2.40 -16.15 0.29
C LEU A 57 -3.05 -17.31 1.06
N PHE A 58 -3.23 -17.19 2.37
CA PHE A 58 -3.96 -18.19 3.16
C PHE A 58 -5.43 -18.30 2.72
N LYS A 59 -6.13 -17.16 2.58
CA LYS A 59 -7.51 -17.11 2.07
C LYS A 59 -7.60 -17.68 0.64
N ALA A 60 -6.71 -17.25 -0.24
CA ALA A 60 -6.67 -17.65 -1.64
C ALA A 60 -6.44 -19.14 -1.81
N LYS A 61 -5.56 -19.75 -1.00
CA LYS A 61 -5.35 -21.21 -0.99
C LYS A 61 -6.62 -21.96 -0.58
N ARG A 62 -7.32 -21.51 0.47
CA ARG A 62 -8.55 -22.13 0.97
C ARG A 62 -9.69 -22.03 -0.03
N GLU A 63 -9.82 -20.88 -0.69
CA GLU A 63 -10.94 -20.55 -1.58
C GLU A 63 -10.61 -20.72 -3.07
N LYS A 64 -9.40 -21.21 -3.39
CA LYS A 64 -8.88 -21.42 -4.75
C LYS A 64 -8.91 -20.15 -5.61
N LEU A 65 -8.65 -18.99 -5.00
CA LEU A 65 -8.60 -17.70 -5.68
C LEU A 65 -7.28 -17.56 -6.46
N ARG A 66 -7.32 -16.84 -7.57
CA ARG A 66 -6.16 -16.53 -8.43
C ARG A 66 -6.02 -15.06 -8.77
N SER A 67 -6.87 -14.20 -8.18
CA SER A 67 -6.77 -12.77 -8.37
C SER A 67 -5.50 -12.21 -7.73
N GLY A 68 -4.92 -11.20 -8.34
CA GLY A 68 -3.92 -10.33 -7.74
C GLY A 68 -4.38 -8.88 -7.75
N THR A 69 -3.57 -8.01 -7.19
CA THR A 69 -3.80 -6.57 -7.22
C THR A 69 -2.48 -5.82 -7.23
N THR A 70 -2.44 -4.67 -7.88
CA THR A 70 -1.46 -3.64 -7.53
C THR A 70 -1.81 -3.07 -6.15
N GLY A 71 -0.92 -2.25 -5.60
CA GLY A 71 -1.27 -1.36 -4.50
C GLY A 71 -0.33 -0.18 -4.45
N VAL A 72 -0.89 1.03 -4.34
CA VAL A 72 -0.13 2.23 -3.98
C VAL A 72 -0.81 2.88 -2.79
N SER A 73 -0.03 3.25 -1.78
CA SER A 73 -0.53 3.86 -0.56
C SER A 73 0.27 5.11 -0.18
N ALA A 74 -0.45 6.07 0.39
CA ALA A 74 0.07 7.30 0.95
C ALA A 74 -0.33 7.39 2.42
N LEU A 75 0.67 7.46 3.30
CA LEU A 75 0.51 7.69 4.72
C LEU A 75 1.08 9.07 5.07
N ILE A 76 0.23 9.95 5.58
CA ILE A 76 0.62 11.26 6.08
C ILE A 76 0.77 11.13 7.59
N VAL A 77 1.92 11.53 8.13
CA VAL A 77 2.23 11.56 9.57
C VAL A 77 2.71 12.97 9.92
N GLY A 78 1.84 13.79 10.53
CA GLY A 78 2.09 15.21 10.69
C GLY A 78 2.35 15.90 9.35
N ASN A 79 3.59 16.35 9.11
CA ASN A 79 4.00 17.00 7.86
C ASN A 79 4.83 16.10 6.92
N LYS A 80 4.94 14.80 7.21
CA LYS A 80 5.69 13.84 6.39
C LYS A 80 4.76 12.98 5.57
N LEU A 81 5.09 12.81 4.30
CA LEU A 81 4.40 11.92 3.37
C LEU A 81 5.25 10.65 3.16
N HIS A 82 4.67 9.49 3.41
CA HIS A 82 5.26 8.19 3.18
C HIS A 82 4.49 7.46 2.07
N ILE A 83 5.21 7.01 1.05
CA ILE A 83 4.63 6.27 -0.09
C ILE A 83 5.16 4.83 -0.06
N ALA A 84 4.27 3.87 -0.27
CA ALA A 84 4.63 2.47 -0.51
C ALA A 84 3.79 1.93 -1.68
N TRP A 85 4.42 1.17 -2.58
CA TRP A 85 3.75 0.63 -3.76
C TRP A 85 4.25 -0.75 -4.18
N LEU A 86 3.38 -1.50 -4.86
CA LEU A 86 3.62 -2.73 -5.58
C LEU A 86 2.84 -2.69 -6.90
N GLY A 87 3.54 -2.86 -8.02
CA GLY A 87 2.93 -2.81 -9.36
C GLY A 87 3.05 -1.43 -10.00
N ASP A 88 2.13 -1.14 -10.89
CA ASP A 88 2.17 -0.01 -11.83
C ASP A 88 1.12 1.07 -11.55
N SER A 89 0.29 0.93 -10.51
CA SER A 89 -0.51 2.05 -10.00
C SER A 89 0.39 3.16 -9.45
N GLN A 90 0.04 4.41 -9.72
CA GLN A 90 0.93 5.56 -9.52
C GLN A 90 0.39 6.57 -8.49
N VAL A 91 1.30 7.29 -7.85
CA VAL A 91 1.01 8.48 -7.04
C VAL A 91 1.86 9.66 -7.52
N MET A 92 1.27 10.85 -7.50
CA MET A 92 1.95 12.10 -7.85
C MET A 92 1.67 13.15 -6.77
N LEU A 93 2.69 13.90 -6.38
CA LEU A 93 2.56 15.11 -5.57
C LEU A 93 2.67 16.32 -6.48
N VAL A 94 1.77 17.28 -6.32
CA VAL A 94 1.89 18.60 -6.96
C VAL A 94 2.21 19.61 -5.87
N GLN A 95 3.35 20.28 -5.98
CA GLN A 95 3.80 21.30 -5.05
C GLN A 95 4.09 22.59 -5.81
N GLN A 96 3.42 23.69 -5.43
CA GLN A 96 3.57 25.00 -6.09
C GLN A 96 3.37 24.93 -7.61
N GLY A 97 2.38 24.15 -8.05
CA GLY A 97 2.06 23.97 -9.48
C GLY A 97 3.04 23.08 -10.26
N LYS A 98 4.01 22.44 -9.59
CA LYS A 98 4.97 21.51 -10.23
C LYS A 98 4.72 20.09 -9.75
N ALA A 99 4.75 19.15 -10.71
CA ALA A 99 4.73 17.72 -10.39
C ALA A 99 6.06 17.29 -9.76
N VAL A 100 5.98 16.50 -8.70
CA VAL A 100 7.10 15.90 -7.98
C VAL A 100 7.01 14.38 -8.16
N THR A 101 8.07 13.80 -8.73
CA THR A 101 8.18 12.34 -8.89
C THR A 101 8.40 11.71 -7.52
N LEU A 102 7.45 10.88 -7.08
CA LEU A 102 7.50 10.20 -5.78
C LEU A 102 7.86 8.72 -5.88
N MET A 103 7.66 8.13 -7.05
CA MET A 103 7.83 6.70 -7.26
C MET A 103 8.21 6.43 -8.71
N GLU A 104 8.81 5.26 -8.91
CA GLU A 104 9.01 4.69 -10.23
C GLU A 104 8.17 3.41 -10.29
N PRO A 105 7.22 3.29 -11.24
CA PRO A 105 6.35 2.12 -11.35
C PRO A 105 7.14 0.83 -11.53
N HIS A 106 6.61 -0.29 -11.03
CA HIS A 106 7.15 -1.59 -11.36
C HIS A 106 6.60 -2.03 -12.72
N LYS A 107 7.49 -2.13 -13.70
CA LYS A 107 7.17 -2.60 -15.05
C LYS A 107 8.10 -3.76 -15.42
N PRO A 108 7.66 -4.73 -16.24
CA PRO A 108 8.50 -5.86 -16.63
C PRO A 108 9.82 -5.48 -17.29
N GLU A 109 9.88 -4.33 -17.97
CA GLU A 109 11.07 -3.85 -18.68
C GLU A 109 12.11 -3.18 -17.77
N ARG A 110 11.81 -3.04 -16.48
CA ARG A 110 12.69 -2.42 -15.49
C ARG A 110 13.62 -3.49 -14.91
N GLU A 111 14.95 -3.27 -15.05
CA GLU A 111 15.99 -4.10 -14.41
C GLU A 111 16.01 -3.93 -12.88
#